data_AF-A0A1T0CQ96-F1
#
_entry.id   AF-A0A1T0CQ96-F1
#
_cell.length_a   1.000
_cell.length_b   1.000
_cell.length_c   1.000
_cell.angle_alpha   90.00
_cell.angle_beta   90.00
_cell.angle_gamma   90.00
#
_symmetry.space_group_name_H-M   'P 1'
#
loop_
_entity.id
_entity.type
_entity.pdbx_description
1 polymer ?
#
loop_
_entity_poly.entity_id
_entity_poly.type
_entity_poly.pdbx_seq_one_letter_code
_entity_poly.pdbx_strand_id
1 'polypeptide(L)'
;MTYDRASTLDSPPPKNNSYRPWLMVGLLLAAALVLFLTFRPVSQEEMVADDGEVKSYDPVVYDTSDWQTASQQSQDFEALKGALSATATSEEALDFYGNKAMRYRFSTPFEPPFYVIESPNLFELVWYYAAPTDDDATKKQSIDFAKRSYRMMSMAGGDVGTKIVEQMLQGAAVSSQTVGGFVLERGACEDYRCQIILRR
;
A
#
# COMPACT_ATOMS: atom_id res chain seq x y z
N MET A 1 -40.80 35.84 -85.61
CA MET A 1 -41.41 34.48 -85.65
C MET A 1 -40.37 33.59 -86.32
N THR A 2 -39.80 32.56 -85.73
CA THR A 2 -40.18 31.66 -84.63
C THR A 2 -38.90 31.01 -84.07
N TYR A 3 -39.00 30.47 -82.86
CA TYR A 3 -37.97 29.83 -82.03
C TYR A 3 -37.14 28.74 -82.73
N ASP A 4 -35.89 28.58 -82.27
CA ASP A 4 -35.35 27.23 -82.02
C ASP A 4 -34.36 27.20 -80.84
N ARG A 5 -34.37 26.06 -80.15
CA ARG A 5 -33.78 25.77 -78.84
C ARG A 5 -32.73 24.66 -78.99
N ALA A 6 -31.48 24.91 -78.60
CA ALA A 6 -30.45 23.98 -78.09
C ALA A 6 -29.14 24.80 -77.97
N SER A 7 -28.20 24.59 -77.07
CA SER A 7 -27.71 23.40 -76.39
C SER A 7 -26.95 23.85 -75.14
N THR A 8 -27.11 23.09 -74.06
CA THR A 8 -26.28 23.07 -72.86
C THR A 8 -24.80 22.87 -73.18
N LEU A 9 -23.92 23.57 -72.45
CA LEU A 9 -22.51 23.20 -72.27
C LEU A 9 -22.23 23.25 -70.77
N ASP A 10 -22.14 22.05 -70.19
CA ASP A 10 -21.69 21.79 -68.83
C ASP A 10 -20.36 22.48 -68.56
N SER A 11 -20.27 23.20 -67.44
CA SER A 11 -19.01 23.54 -66.79
C SER A 11 -18.94 22.76 -65.47
N PRO A 12 -17.86 22.03 -65.17
CA PRO A 12 -17.76 21.24 -63.94
C PRO A 12 -17.69 22.17 -62.72
N PRO A 13 -18.18 21.72 -61.54
CA PRO A 13 -18.17 22.55 -60.34
C PRO A 13 -16.72 22.83 -59.88
N PRO A 14 -16.47 23.97 -59.23
CA PRO A 14 -15.13 24.35 -58.80
C PRO A 14 -14.59 23.35 -57.78
N LYS A 15 -13.34 22.94 -57.99
CA LYS A 15 -12.58 22.05 -57.11
C LYS A 15 -12.30 22.76 -55.79
N ASN A 16 -13.21 22.59 -54.83
CA ASN A 16 -13.03 22.93 -53.42
C ASN A 16 -11.81 22.15 -52.89
N ASN A 17 -10.67 22.85 -52.75
CA ASN A 17 -9.47 22.37 -52.07
C ASN A 17 -9.24 23.14 -50.74
N SER A 18 -10.32 23.58 -50.09
CA SER A 18 -10.26 24.44 -48.91
C SER A 18 -10.03 23.67 -47.59
N TYR A 19 -10.30 22.36 -47.56
CA TYR A 19 -10.27 21.55 -46.34
C TYR A 19 -8.90 20.91 -46.01
N ARG A 20 -7.97 20.87 -46.97
CA ARG A 20 -6.65 20.24 -46.79
C ARG A 20 -5.74 20.92 -45.76
N PRO A 21 -5.62 22.26 -45.67
CA PRO A 21 -4.73 22.88 -44.70
C PRO A 21 -5.23 22.72 -43.25
N TRP A 22 -6.54 22.77 -43.03
CA TRP A 22 -7.14 22.60 -41.70
C TRP A 22 -6.99 21.19 -41.14
N LEU A 23 -7.13 20.17 -42.00
CA LEU A 23 -6.88 18.78 -41.61
C LEU A 23 -5.41 18.56 -41.20
N MET A 24 -4.45 19.17 -41.89
CA MET A 24 -3.03 19.04 -41.55
C MET A 24 -2.69 19.74 -40.22
N VAL A 25 -3.30 20.89 -39.94
CA VAL A 25 -3.14 21.60 -38.65
C VAL A 25 -3.72 20.77 -37.50
N GLY A 26 -4.92 20.17 -37.69
CA GLY A 26 -5.52 19.29 -36.69
C GLY A 26 -4.65 18.06 -36.39
N LEU A 27 -4.05 17.47 -37.43
CA LEU A 27 -3.18 16.30 -37.29
C LEU A 27 -1.86 16.64 -36.57
N LEU A 28 -1.27 17.81 -36.84
CA LEU A 28 -0.08 18.30 -36.14
C LEU A 28 -0.35 18.60 -34.67
N LEU A 29 -1.50 19.21 -34.34
CA LEU A 29 -1.89 19.45 -32.94
C LEU A 29 -2.12 18.15 -32.18
N ALA A 30 -2.80 17.17 -32.79
CA ALA A 30 -3.00 15.86 -32.19
C ALA A 30 -1.66 15.14 -31.96
N ALA A 31 -0.74 15.18 -32.93
CA ALA A 31 0.59 14.59 -32.80
C ALA A 31 1.42 15.27 -31.70
N ALA A 32 1.37 16.61 -31.61
CA ALA A 32 2.06 17.36 -30.56
C ALA A 32 1.50 17.02 -29.17
N LEU A 33 0.19 16.84 -29.04
CA LEU A 33 -0.46 16.50 -27.78
C LEU A 33 -0.14 15.07 -27.36
N VAL A 34 -0.10 14.12 -28.30
CA VAL A 34 0.39 12.74 -28.03
C VAL A 34 1.87 12.75 -27.62
N LEU A 35 2.71 13.53 -28.30
CA LEU A 35 4.12 13.71 -27.91
C LEU A 35 4.24 14.29 -26.50
N PHE A 36 3.43 15.29 -26.13
CA PHE A 36 3.49 15.89 -24.79
C PHE A 36 2.97 14.95 -23.69
N LEU A 37 1.98 14.10 -23.99
CA LEU A 37 1.45 13.11 -23.05
C LEU A 37 2.36 11.90 -22.87
N THR A 38 3.08 11.49 -23.93
CA THR A 38 4.00 10.34 -23.91
C THR A 38 5.41 10.72 -23.47
N PHE A 39 5.89 11.88 -23.89
CA PHE A 39 7.14 12.49 -23.46
C PHE A 39 6.82 13.65 -22.53
N ARG A 40 6.33 13.32 -21.33
CA ARG A 40 6.34 14.31 -20.24
C ARG A 40 7.79 14.78 -20.09
N PRO A 41 8.08 16.09 -20.15
CA PRO A 41 9.42 16.56 -19.83
C PRO A 41 9.75 16.02 -18.45
N VAL A 42 10.86 15.28 -18.35
CA VAL A 42 11.40 14.82 -17.08
C VAL A 42 11.53 16.08 -16.22
N SER A 43 10.63 16.22 -15.25
CA SER A 43 10.84 17.17 -14.16
C SER A 43 12.20 16.82 -13.60
N GLN A 44 13.15 17.74 -13.68
CA GLN A 44 14.46 17.56 -13.07
C GLN A 44 14.18 17.28 -11.59
N GLU A 45 14.27 16.01 -11.20
CA GLU A 45 14.52 15.68 -9.80
C GLU A 45 15.77 16.46 -9.45
N GLU A 46 15.65 17.36 -8.48
CA GLU A 46 16.77 18.05 -7.89
C GLU A 46 17.67 16.95 -7.31
N MET A 47 18.69 16.57 -8.07
CA MET A 47 19.70 15.64 -7.60
C MET A 47 20.45 16.35 -6.49
N VAL A 48 20.01 16.11 -5.24
CA VAL A 48 20.69 16.57 -4.04
C VAL A 48 22.13 16.09 -4.15
N ALA A 49 23.05 17.04 -4.32
CA ALA A 49 24.46 16.75 -4.36
C ALA A 49 24.83 16.00 -3.07
N ASP A 50 25.45 14.83 -3.22
CA ASP A 50 26.05 14.11 -2.11
C ASP A 50 27.14 15.02 -1.52
N ASP A 51 26.85 15.61 -0.37
CA ASP A 51 27.71 16.58 0.33
C ASP A 51 28.96 15.91 0.94
N GLY A 52 29.09 14.59 0.79
CA GLY A 52 30.21 13.81 1.30
C GLY A 52 30.16 13.62 2.82
N GLU A 53 29.10 14.08 3.49
CA GLU A 53 28.87 13.77 4.89
C GLU A 53 28.18 12.41 5.02
N VAL A 54 28.75 11.54 5.86
CA VAL A 54 28.11 10.26 6.17
C VAL A 54 26.79 10.57 6.87
N LYS A 55 25.66 10.37 6.17
CA LYS A 55 24.32 10.49 6.77
C LYS A 55 24.24 9.58 7.98
N SER A 56 24.29 10.17 9.17
CA SER A 56 24.06 9.48 10.43
C SER A 56 22.56 9.30 10.58
N TYR A 57 22.11 8.04 10.56
CA TYR A 57 20.70 7.70 10.70
C TYR A 57 20.42 7.29 12.14
N ASP A 58 19.48 7.99 12.79
CA ASP A 58 19.03 7.61 14.12
C ASP A 58 18.26 6.29 14.07
N PRO A 59 18.55 5.34 14.97
CA PRO A 59 17.76 4.12 15.11
C PRO A 59 16.29 4.43 15.38
N VAL A 60 15.39 3.60 14.84
CA VAL A 60 13.96 3.69 15.17
C VAL A 60 13.75 3.14 16.57
N VAL A 61 13.29 3.99 17.49
CA VAL A 61 13.03 3.62 18.88
C VAL A 61 11.54 3.30 19.06
N TYR A 62 11.26 2.07 19.47
CA TYR A 62 9.93 1.61 19.84
C TYR A 62 9.80 1.58 21.37
N ASP A 63 9.60 2.74 21.99
CA ASP A 63 9.37 2.83 23.43
C ASP A 63 7.93 2.42 23.75
N THR A 64 7.74 1.26 24.37
CA THR A 64 6.43 0.67 24.68
C THR A 64 5.88 1.07 26.05
N SER A 65 6.64 1.84 26.84
CA SER A 65 6.33 2.10 28.26
C SER A 65 4.99 2.81 28.50
N ASP A 66 4.53 3.60 27.53
CA ASP A 66 3.27 4.36 27.58
C ASP A 66 2.17 3.83 26.63
N TRP A 67 2.41 2.69 25.98
CA TRP A 67 1.48 2.17 24.98
C TRP A 67 0.21 1.63 25.63
N GLN A 68 -0.92 2.00 25.03
CA GLN A 68 -2.23 1.64 25.56
C GLN A 68 -2.53 0.16 25.33
N THR A 69 -2.99 -0.50 26.38
CA THR A 69 -3.57 -1.83 26.31
C THR A 69 -5.08 -1.74 26.11
N ALA A 70 -5.69 -2.84 25.68
CA ALA A 70 -7.12 -2.92 25.56
C ALA A 70 -7.79 -3.19 26.92
N SER A 71 -9.02 -2.69 27.07
CA SER A 71 -9.82 -2.86 28.28
C SER A 71 -10.45 -4.26 28.41
N GLN A 72 -10.50 -5.03 27.33
CA GLN A 72 -11.13 -6.35 27.28
C GLN A 72 -10.28 -7.30 26.44
N GLN A 73 -10.17 -8.54 26.92
CA GLN A 73 -9.56 -9.63 26.17
C GLN A 73 -10.55 -10.27 25.19
N SER A 74 -10.05 -10.82 24.09
CA SER A 74 -10.85 -11.54 23.10
C SER A 74 -10.05 -12.64 22.41
N GLN A 75 -10.73 -13.73 22.06
CA GLN A 75 -10.23 -14.83 21.22
C GLN A 75 -10.90 -14.85 19.84
N ASP A 76 -11.76 -13.86 19.57
CA ASP A 76 -12.46 -13.73 18.31
C ASP A 76 -11.60 -12.94 17.31
N PHE A 77 -11.35 -13.53 16.14
CA PHE A 77 -10.54 -12.92 15.10
C PHE A 77 -11.16 -11.64 14.55
N GLU A 78 -12.49 -11.53 14.49
CA GLU A 78 -13.13 -10.27 14.08
C GLU A 78 -12.88 -9.15 15.10
N ALA A 79 -13.00 -9.44 16.39
CA ALA A 79 -12.64 -8.48 17.44
C ALA A 79 -11.16 -8.08 17.40
N LEU A 80 -10.25 -9.03 17.15
CA LEU A 80 -8.82 -8.74 17.03
C LEU A 80 -8.51 -7.90 15.79
N LYS A 81 -9.14 -8.17 14.63
CA LYS A 81 -9.02 -7.30 13.44
C LYS A 81 -9.55 -5.90 13.72
N GLY A 82 -10.69 -5.78 14.39
CA GLY A 82 -11.29 -4.50 14.75
C GLY A 82 -10.39 -3.63 15.63
N ALA A 83 -9.46 -4.24 16.38
CA ALA A 83 -8.45 -3.52 17.16
C ALA A 83 -7.38 -2.84 16.29
N LEU A 84 -7.14 -3.34 15.08
CA LEU A 84 -6.13 -2.84 14.14
C LEU A 84 -6.69 -1.69 13.30
N SER A 85 -7.94 -1.81 12.84
CA SER A 85 -8.69 -0.75 12.17
C SER A 85 -10.14 -1.18 11.99
N ALA A 86 -11.05 -0.20 11.92
CA ALA A 86 -12.46 -0.45 11.57
C ALA A 86 -12.66 -0.78 10.07
N THR A 87 -11.69 -0.42 9.22
CA THR A 87 -11.79 -0.55 7.76
C THR A 87 -10.59 -1.29 7.20
N ALA A 88 -10.86 -2.24 6.31
CA ALA A 88 -9.86 -2.99 5.56
C ALA A 88 -10.36 -3.24 4.13
N THR A 89 -9.43 -3.31 3.19
CA THR A 89 -9.68 -3.92 1.87
C THR A 89 -9.36 -5.40 1.95
N SER A 90 -10.17 -6.26 1.32
CA SER A 90 -9.97 -7.70 1.35
C SER A 90 -9.62 -8.27 -0.03
N GLU A 91 -8.72 -9.26 -0.04
CA GLU A 91 -8.30 -10.00 -1.23
C GLU A 91 -7.99 -11.46 -0.89
N GLU A 92 -8.11 -12.37 -1.86
CA GLU A 92 -7.70 -13.76 -1.69
C GLU A 92 -6.18 -13.86 -1.47
N ALA A 93 -5.77 -14.74 -0.57
CA ALA A 93 -4.36 -14.98 -0.26
C ALA A 93 -4.14 -16.44 0.17
N LEU A 94 -2.88 -16.75 0.47
CA LEU A 94 -2.50 -17.99 1.14
C LEU A 94 -2.03 -17.66 2.55
N ASP A 95 -2.42 -18.49 3.52
CA ASP A 95 -1.90 -18.41 4.88
C ASP A 95 -0.47 -18.96 4.98
N PHE A 96 0.12 -18.84 6.17
CA PHE A 96 1.44 -19.37 6.51
C PHE A 96 1.68 -20.84 6.09
N TYR A 97 0.63 -21.67 6.09
CA TYR A 97 0.71 -23.08 5.71
C TYR A 97 0.37 -23.34 4.24
N GLY A 98 0.11 -22.29 3.46
CA GLY A 98 -0.23 -22.38 2.04
C GLY A 98 -1.70 -22.72 1.78
N ASN A 99 -2.58 -22.62 2.79
CA ASN A 99 -4.01 -22.84 2.60
C ASN A 99 -4.70 -21.56 2.11
N LYS A 100 -5.87 -21.73 1.47
CA LYS A 100 -6.71 -20.59 1.07
C LYS A 100 -7.10 -19.75 2.29
N ALA A 101 -6.90 -18.45 2.17
CA ALA A 101 -7.12 -17.48 3.22
C ALA A 101 -7.62 -16.15 2.63
N MET A 102 -8.02 -15.23 3.51
CA MET A 102 -8.35 -13.86 3.15
C MET A 102 -7.32 -12.92 3.75
N ARG A 103 -6.72 -12.06 2.92
CA ARG A 103 -5.92 -10.94 3.39
C ARG A 103 -6.83 -9.73 3.59
N TYR A 104 -6.74 -9.11 4.77
CA TYR A 104 -7.38 -7.86 5.14
C TYR A 104 -6.31 -6.80 5.30
N ARG A 105 -6.21 -5.88 4.35
CA ARG A 105 -5.22 -4.82 4.34
C ARG A 105 -5.78 -3.53 4.95
N PHE A 106 -5.04 -2.97 5.90
CA PHE A 106 -5.40 -1.75 6.65
C PHE A 106 -4.61 -0.52 6.21
N SER A 107 -3.61 -0.68 5.35
CA SER A 107 -2.89 0.39 4.67
C SER A 107 -3.20 0.41 3.17
N THR A 108 -2.93 1.54 2.51
CA THR A 108 -3.09 1.61 1.04
C THR A 108 -1.95 0.86 0.33
N PRO A 109 -2.09 0.52 -0.97
CA PRO A 109 -1.02 -0.15 -1.72
C PRO A 109 0.30 0.65 -1.83
N PHE A 110 0.25 1.97 -1.66
CA PHE A 110 1.42 2.86 -1.74
C PHE A 110 1.99 3.23 -0.37
N GLU A 111 1.46 2.62 0.69
CA GLU A 111 1.94 2.77 2.05
C GLU A 111 2.65 1.49 2.52
N PRO A 112 3.57 1.62 3.49
CA PRO A 112 4.10 0.49 4.23
C PRO A 112 3.02 -0.54 4.61
N PRO A 113 3.31 -1.86 4.46
CA PRO A 113 2.32 -2.90 4.67
C PRO A 113 1.79 -2.92 6.11
N PHE A 114 0.48 -3.03 6.25
CA PHE A 114 -0.20 -3.41 7.48
C PHE A 114 -1.44 -4.23 7.15
N TYR A 115 -1.42 -5.52 7.46
CA TYR A 115 -2.49 -6.43 7.08
C TYR A 115 -2.58 -7.65 7.99
N VAL A 116 -3.73 -8.31 7.94
CA VAL A 116 -3.93 -9.64 8.51
C VAL A 116 -4.21 -10.63 7.38
N ILE A 117 -3.62 -11.83 7.43
CA ILE A 117 -4.09 -12.98 6.67
C ILE A 117 -4.82 -13.89 7.64
N GLU A 118 -6.09 -14.18 7.33
CA GLU A 118 -6.95 -15.00 8.17
C GLU A 118 -7.42 -16.25 7.43
N SER A 119 -7.28 -17.39 8.09
CA SER A 119 -7.90 -18.65 7.74
C SER A 119 -8.62 -19.21 8.98
N PRO A 120 -9.42 -20.30 8.86
CA PRO A 120 -10.28 -20.76 9.97
C PRO A 120 -9.58 -20.94 11.31
N ASN A 121 -8.30 -21.32 11.29
CA ASN A 121 -7.51 -21.62 12.49
C ASN A 121 -6.31 -20.69 12.68
N LEU A 122 -6.07 -19.72 11.78
CA LEU A 122 -4.82 -18.97 11.75
C LEU A 122 -5.08 -17.47 11.55
N PHE A 123 -4.42 -16.67 12.37
CA PHE A 123 -4.40 -15.22 12.29
C PHE A 123 -2.96 -14.75 12.17
N GLU A 124 -2.61 -14.28 10.98
CA GLU A 124 -1.27 -13.80 10.67
C GLU A 124 -1.30 -12.28 10.51
N LEU A 125 -0.81 -11.56 11.52
CA LEU A 125 -0.63 -10.12 11.49
C LEU A 125 0.75 -9.78 10.93
N VAL A 126 0.80 -8.87 9.96
CA VAL A 126 2.04 -8.36 9.39
C VAL A 126 2.03 -6.84 9.36
N TRP A 127 3.14 -6.23 9.77
CA TRP A 127 3.37 -4.79 9.60
C TRP A 127 4.82 -4.48 9.22
N TYR A 128 5.01 -3.30 8.62
CA TYR A 128 6.33 -2.79 8.27
C TYR A 128 7.15 -2.42 9.51
N TYR A 129 8.41 -2.85 9.54
CA TYR A 129 9.40 -2.53 10.57
C TYR A 129 10.40 -1.54 10.00
N ALA A 130 10.35 -0.28 10.45
CA ALA A 130 11.07 0.80 9.80
C ALA A 130 12.59 0.69 9.91
N ALA A 131 13.27 1.07 8.84
CA ALA A 131 14.71 1.22 8.78
C ALA A 131 15.15 2.54 9.45
N PRO A 132 16.38 2.61 10.00
CA PRO A 132 16.98 3.89 10.39
C PRO A 132 17.02 4.90 9.24
N THR A 133 17.13 4.42 8.00
CA THR A 133 17.22 5.23 6.78
C THR A 133 15.89 5.78 6.27
N ASP A 134 14.77 5.31 6.81
CA ASP A 134 13.44 5.75 6.38
C ASP A 134 13.17 7.20 6.78
N ASP A 135 12.29 7.86 6.03
CA ASP A 135 11.79 9.18 6.39
C ASP A 135 10.94 9.15 7.68
N ASP A 136 10.74 10.33 8.28
CA ASP A 136 10.02 10.47 9.54
C ASP A 136 8.56 10.01 9.45
N ALA A 137 7.92 10.18 8.29
CA ALA A 137 6.54 9.79 8.08
C ALA A 137 6.39 8.26 8.11
N THR A 138 7.30 7.56 7.43
CA THR A 138 7.39 6.11 7.37
C THR A 138 7.72 5.51 8.74
N LYS A 139 8.69 6.10 9.46
CA LYS A 139 9.02 5.72 10.84
C LYS A 139 7.82 5.87 11.77
N LYS A 140 7.13 7.02 11.71
CA LYS A 140 5.94 7.29 12.52
C LYS A 140 4.83 6.29 12.21
N GLN A 141 4.63 5.94 10.95
CA GLN A 141 3.62 4.97 10.54
C GLN A 141 3.95 3.56 11.02
N SER A 142 5.21 3.13 10.94
CA SER A 142 5.65 1.85 11.51
C SER A 142 5.40 1.77 13.02
N ILE A 143 5.70 2.83 13.77
CA ILE A 143 5.44 2.91 15.21
C ILE A 143 3.93 2.85 15.50
N ASP A 144 3.10 3.51 14.69
CA ASP A 144 1.65 3.46 14.83
C ASP A 144 1.08 2.06 14.56
N PHE A 145 1.59 1.34 13.55
CA PHE A 145 1.26 -0.08 13.34
C PHE A 145 1.69 -0.94 14.54
N ALA A 146 2.87 -0.71 15.10
CA ALA A 146 3.36 -1.43 16.28
C ALA A 146 2.46 -1.17 17.51
N LYS A 147 2.02 0.07 17.75
CA LYS A 147 1.08 0.42 18.82
C LYS A 147 -0.26 -0.31 18.70
N ARG A 148 -0.80 -0.37 17.48
CA ARG A 148 -2.06 -1.08 17.20
C ARG A 148 -1.90 -2.59 17.37
N SER A 149 -0.78 -3.14 16.93
CA SER A 149 -0.42 -4.55 17.10
C SER A 149 -0.24 -4.91 18.58
N TYR A 150 0.40 -4.04 19.36
CA TYR A 150 0.55 -4.16 20.81
C TYR A 150 -0.80 -4.17 21.52
N ARG A 151 -1.69 -3.22 21.19
CA ARG A 151 -3.05 -3.20 21.72
C ARG A 151 -3.82 -4.47 21.35
N MET A 152 -3.75 -4.93 20.10
CA MET A 152 -4.37 -6.18 19.68
C MET A 152 -3.83 -7.38 20.47
N MET A 153 -2.52 -7.49 20.64
CA MET A 153 -1.92 -8.59 21.41
C MET A 153 -2.30 -8.54 22.90
N SER A 154 -2.46 -7.34 23.46
CA SER A 154 -3.04 -7.19 24.81
C SER A 154 -4.48 -7.70 24.89
N MET A 155 -5.28 -7.59 23.82
CA MET A 155 -6.60 -8.24 23.74
C MET A 155 -6.47 -9.76 23.67
N ALA A 156 -5.50 -10.28 22.91
CA ALA A 156 -5.33 -11.71 22.73
C ALA A 156 -4.87 -12.43 24.01
N GLY A 157 -3.97 -11.82 24.80
CA GLY A 157 -3.34 -12.49 25.94
C GLY A 157 -2.89 -11.59 27.09
N GLY A 158 -3.37 -10.35 27.19
CA GLY A 158 -2.97 -9.40 28.23
C GLY A 158 -1.47 -9.13 28.22
N ASP A 159 -0.86 -9.15 29.41
CA ASP A 159 0.57 -8.89 29.62
C ASP A 159 1.48 -9.86 28.85
N VAL A 160 1.04 -11.12 28.65
CA VAL A 160 1.80 -12.08 27.84
C VAL A 160 1.86 -11.61 26.39
N GLY A 161 0.73 -11.12 25.88
CA GLY A 161 0.63 -10.63 24.51
C GLY A 161 1.47 -9.37 24.27
N THR A 162 1.41 -8.40 25.19
CA THR A 162 2.22 -7.17 25.09
C THR A 162 3.71 -7.48 25.14
N LYS A 163 4.13 -8.34 26.08
CA LYS A 163 5.53 -8.75 26.22
C LYS A 163 6.09 -9.42 24.96
N ILE A 164 5.28 -10.18 24.22
CA ILE A 164 5.71 -10.73 22.91
C ILE A 164 6.05 -9.59 21.95
N VAL A 165 5.19 -8.59 21.84
CA VAL A 165 5.43 -7.46 20.92
C VAL A 165 6.67 -6.67 21.33
N GLU A 166 6.87 -6.45 22.63
CA GLU A 166 8.09 -5.79 23.15
C GLU A 166 9.35 -6.57 22.78
N GLN A 167 9.35 -7.88 23.00
CA GLN A 167 10.47 -8.75 22.66
C GLN A 167 10.77 -8.73 21.16
N MET A 168 9.73 -8.79 20.33
CA MET A 168 9.85 -8.72 18.88
C MET A 168 10.50 -7.42 18.41
N LEU A 169 10.05 -6.29 18.96
CA LEU A 169 10.59 -4.96 18.60
C LEU A 169 12.03 -4.75 19.08
N GLN A 170 12.46 -5.50 20.08
CA GLN A 170 13.84 -5.60 20.55
C GLN A 170 14.69 -6.61 19.74
N GLY A 171 14.14 -7.20 18.68
CA GLY A 171 14.82 -8.13 17.78
C GLY A 171 14.80 -9.59 18.23
N ALA A 172 14.03 -9.95 19.26
CA ALA A 172 13.89 -11.34 19.68
C ALA A 172 12.78 -12.05 18.91
N ALA A 173 13.08 -13.26 18.42
CA ALA A 173 12.06 -14.17 17.90
C ALA A 173 11.41 -14.95 19.05
N VAL A 174 10.08 -15.00 19.05
CA VAL A 174 9.26 -15.68 20.07
C VAL A 174 8.34 -16.67 19.37
N SER A 175 8.20 -17.88 19.91
CA SER A 175 7.33 -18.93 19.34
C SER A 175 6.98 -19.99 20.39
N SER A 176 6.07 -20.89 20.06
CA SER A 176 5.74 -22.09 20.84
C SER A 176 5.28 -21.80 22.27
N GLN A 177 4.57 -20.68 22.47
CA GLN A 177 3.98 -20.32 23.76
C GLN A 177 2.50 -19.96 23.62
N THR A 178 1.76 -20.15 24.71
CA THR A 178 0.33 -19.83 24.76
C THR A 178 0.11 -18.33 25.00
N VAL A 179 -0.81 -17.75 24.26
CA VAL A 179 -1.23 -16.34 24.37
C VAL A 179 -2.75 -16.31 24.48
N GLY A 180 -3.25 -16.23 25.72
CA GLY A 180 -4.67 -16.46 25.99
C GLY A 180 -5.09 -17.87 25.58
N GLY A 181 -6.00 -17.97 24.60
CA GLY A 181 -6.46 -19.23 24.00
C GLY A 181 -5.74 -19.61 22.70
N PHE A 182 -4.73 -18.87 22.27
CA PHE A 182 -3.95 -19.15 21.06
C PHE A 182 -2.60 -19.80 21.36
N VAL A 183 -2.08 -20.53 20.37
CA VAL A 183 -0.67 -20.90 20.27
C VAL A 183 0.03 -19.87 19.38
N LEU A 184 1.09 -19.24 19.87
CA LEU A 184 1.98 -18.41 19.06
C LEU A 184 2.88 -19.31 18.21
N GLU A 185 2.59 -19.42 16.92
CA GLU A 185 3.45 -20.16 15.98
C GLU A 185 4.74 -19.38 15.70
N ARG A 186 4.63 -18.05 15.56
CA ARG A 186 5.77 -17.17 15.31
C ARG A 186 5.46 -15.73 15.73
N GLY A 187 6.45 -15.06 16.30
CA GLY A 187 6.50 -13.62 16.53
C GLY A 187 7.92 -13.13 16.30
N ALA A 188 8.18 -12.35 15.26
CA ALA A 188 9.51 -11.78 15.00
C ALA A 188 9.44 -10.49 14.17
N CYS A 189 10.43 -9.61 14.34
CA CYS A 189 10.70 -8.47 13.46
C CYS A 189 12.05 -8.68 12.77
N GLU A 190 12.04 -8.87 11.46
CA GLU A 190 13.22 -9.12 10.63
C GLU A 190 12.99 -8.56 9.23
N ASP A 191 14.04 -8.14 8.54
CA ASP A 191 14.00 -7.72 7.13
C ASP A 191 12.86 -6.71 6.81
N TYR A 192 12.76 -5.66 7.62
CA TYR A 192 11.75 -4.60 7.51
C TYR A 192 10.29 -5.07 7.69
N ARG A 193 10.10 -6.22 8.34
CA ARG A 193 8.77 -6.80 8.56
C ARG A 193 8.66 -7.39 9.97
N CYS A 194 7.61 -7.00 10.67
CA CYS A 194 7.16 -7.72 11.85
C CYS A 194 6.00 -8.64 11.49
N GLN A 195 6.02 -9.85 12.04
CA GLN A 195 4.99 -10.87 11.80
C GLN A 195 4.63 -11.56 13.12
N ILE A 196 3.32 -11.72 13.36
CA ILE A 196 2.75 -12.53 14.44
C ILE A 196 1.80 -13.53 13.83
N ILE A 197 1.93 -14.80 14.20
CA ILE A 197 1.07 -15.90 13.76
C ILE A 197 0.46 -16.55 14.98
N LEU A 198 -0.86 -16.38 15.15
CA LEU A 198 -1.65 -17.01 16.19
C LEU A 198 -2.45 -18.16 15.58
N ARG A 199 -2.37 -19.33 16.20
CA ARG A 199 -3.20 -20.49 15.85
C ARG A 199 -4.16 -20.82 16.98
N ARG A 200 -5.39 -21.18 16.63
CA ARG A 200 -6.36 -21.78 17.57
C ARG A 200 -6.01 -23.24 17.91
#